data_AF-A0A0F9G680-F1
#
_entry.id   AF-A0A0F9G680-F1
#
_cell.length_a   1.000
_cell.length_b   1.000
_cell.length_c   1.000
_cell.angle_alpha   90.00
_cell.angle_beta   90.00
_cell.angle_gamma   90.00
#
_symmetry.space_group_name_H-M   'P 1'
#
loop_
_entity.id
_entity.type
_entity.pdbx_description
1 polymer ?
#
loop_
_entity_poly.entity_id
_entity_poly.type
_entity_poly.pdbx_seq_one_letter_code
_entity_poly.pdbx_strand_id
1 'polypeptide(L)'
;SGLDITASGAGLGPSDQASFYRKKIPVVAFFSGLHKEYHTPRDSAGRINSARAVDVLAVADSILATLWSDPERIAYKPLGRGAGRRAMEAYAEAYIGIVPELLSERAGCEVAEVAPGGPAEKAGLKAGDVIVAWDGQDIESVAELMVAVHGGKPGQEVALKVRRGRKTLEIEVVLTKRKGG
;
A
#
# COMPACT_ATOMS: atom_id res chain seq x y z
N SER A 1 1.62 -25.54 12.31
CA SER A 1 2.39 -24.68 11.39
C SER A 1 3.28 -23.67 12.12
N GLY A 2 2.89 -23.14 13.29
CA GLY A 2 3.69 -22.09 13.96
C GLY A 2 3.63 -20.72 13.25
N LEU A 3 2.73 -20.59 12.27
CA LEU A 3 2.46 -19.35 11.56
C LEU A 3 1.47 -18.51 12.37
N ASP A 4 1.75 -17.21 12.46
CA ASP A 4 0.76 -16.23 12.91
C ASP A 4 -0.12 -15.83 11.72
N ILE A 5 -1.43 -16.05 11.85
CA ILE A 5 -2.40 -15.89 10.76
C ILE A 5 -3.41 -14.82 11.17
N THR A 6 -3.44 -13.73 10.41
CA THR A 6 -4.40 -12.65 10.59
C THR A 6 -5.32 -12.52 9.38
N ALA A 7 -6.62 -12.39 9.62
CA ALA A 7 -7.61 -12.13 8.58
C ALA A 7 -8.04 -10.67 8.63
N SER A 8 -7.73 -9.90 7.58
CA SER A 8 -8.04 -8.46 7.53
C SER A 8 -9.48 -8.13 7.14
N GLY A 9 -10.30 -9.14 6.79
CA GLY A 9 -11.75 -9.02 6.53
C GLY A 9 -12.14 -8.13 5.33
N ALA A 10 -11.17 -7.53 4.65
CA ALA A 10 -11.33 -6.61 3.53
C ALA A 10 -10.74 -7.25 2.27
N GLY A 11 -11.59 -7.57 1.29
CA GLY A 11 -11.14 -8.11 -0.02
C GLY A 11 -10.46 -7.07 -0.93
N LEU A 12 -10.26 -5.84 -0.45
CA LEU A 12 -9.62 -4.77 -1.20
C LEU A 12 -8.19 -4.53 -0.70
N GLY A 13 -7.23 -4.54 -1.61
CA GLY A 13 -5.82 -4.24 -1.34
C GLY A 13 -5.10 -3.74 -2.60
N PRO A 14 -3.84 -3.29 -2.50
CA PRO A 14 -3.08 -2.71 -3.61
C PRO A 14 -2.50 -3.79 -4.55
N SER A 15 -3.29 -4.78 -4.92
CA SER A 15 -2.89 -5.91 -5.77
C SER A 15 -4.04 -6.32 -6.69
N ASP A 16 -3.78 -7.21 -7.65
CA ASP A 16 -4.67 -7.51 -8.79
C ASP A 16 -6.07 -8.00 -8.40
N GLN A 17 -6.22 -8.61 -7.21
CA GLN A 17 -7.51 -9.02 -6.66
C GLN A 17 -8.51 -7.87 -6.57
N ALA A 18 -8.03 -6.62 -6.46
CA ALA A 18 -8.89 -5.44 -6.39
C ALA A 18 -9.79 -5.29 -7.63
N SER A 19 -9.32 -5.73 -8.81
CA SER A 19 -10.12 -5.68 -10.05
C SER A 19 -11.37 -6.59 -9.98
N PHE A 20 -11.24 -7.76 -9.37
CA PHE A 20 -12.33 -8.71 -9.14
C PHE A 20 -13.26 -8.22 -8.04
N TYR A 21 -12.70 -7.76 -6.92
CA TYR A 21 -13.47 -7.21 -5.80
C TYR A 21 -14.40 -6.06 -6.26
N ARG A 22 -13.93 -5.16 -7.13
CA ARG A 22 -14.75 -4.07 -7.70
C ARG A 22 -15.91 -4.56 -8.55
N LYS A 23 -15.77 -5.71 -9.21
CA LYS A 23 -16.84 -6.36 -9.96
C LYS A 23 -17.78 -7.16 -9.05
N LYS A 24 -17.68 -7.01 -7.73
CA LYS A 24 -18.42 -7.74 -6.70
C LYS A 24 -18.18 -9.26 -6.76
N ILE A 25 -17.01 -9.65 -7.24
CA ILE A 25 -16.57 -11.05 -7.23
C ILE A 25 -15.90 -11.29 -5.87
N PRO A 26 -16.28 -12.33 -5.12
CA PRO A 26 -15.61 -12.71 -3.87
C PRO A 26 -14.12 -12.98 -4.12
N VAL A 27 -13.26 -12.54 -3.21
CA VAL A 27 -11.80 -12.75 -3.32
C VAL A 27 -11.22 -13.24 -1.99
N VAL A 28 -10.22 -14.10 -2.10
CA VAL A 28 -9.32 -14.46 -1.01
C VAL A 28 -7.91 -14.18 -1.51
N ALA A 29 -7.15 -13.42 -0.74
CA ALA A 29 -5.77 -13.07 -1.06
C ALA A 29 -4.86 -13.54 0.06
N PHE A 30 -3.80 -14.25 -0.30
CA PHE A 30 -2.78 -14.71 0.63
C PHE A 30 -1.57 -13.79 0.54
N PHE A 31 -1.08 -13.35 1.70
CA PHE A 31 0.11 -12.53 1.79
C PHE A 31 0.94 -12.97 2.99
N SER A 32 2.22 -13.26 2.77
CA SER A 32 3.13 -13.75 3.81
C SER A 32 3.77 -12.63 4.64
N GLY A 33 3.39 -11.37 4.38
CA GLY A 33 3.97 -10.21 5.04
C GLY A 33 5.12 -9.59 4.27
N LEU A 34 5.43 -8.34 4.61
CA LEU A 34 6.57 -7.61 4.08
C LEU A 34 7.85 -7.99 4.84
N HIS A 35 8.98 -7.95 4.16
CA HIS A 35 10.32 -8.07 4.75
C HIS A 35 11.32 -7.30 3.88
N LYS A 36 12.54 -7.05 4.39
CA LYS A 36 13.54 -6.17 3.75
C LYS A 36 13.97 -6.59 2.34
N GLU A 37 13.70 -7.84 1.98
CA GLU A 37 14.03 -8.41 0.66
C GLU A 37 12.79 -8.61 -0.22
N TYR A 38 11.63 -8.08 0.18
CA TYR A 38 10.40 -8.18 -0.58
C TYR A 38 10.44 -7.24 -1.80
N HIS A 39 10.22 -7.77 -3.00
CA HIS A 39 10.24 -7.03 -4.28
C HIS A 39 11.52 -6.23 -4.53
N THR A 40 12.69 -6.88 -4.44
CA THR A 40 13.96 -6.21 -4.72
C THR A 40 14.55 -6.67 -6.05
N PRO A 41 15.36 -5.85 -6.74
CA PRO A 41 16.12 -6.30 -7.92
C PRO A 41 17.11 -7.45 -7.63
N ARG A 42 17.31 -7.81 -6.35
CA ARG A 42 18.21 -8.87 -5.90
C ARG A 42 17.49 -10.22 -5.73
N ASP A 43 16.20 -10.29 -6.06
CA ASP A 43 15.40 -11.51 -5.97
C ASP A 43 16.07 -12.64 -6.77
N SER A 44 16.23 -13.80 -6.13
CA SER A 44 16.87 -14.97 -6.75
C SER A 44 16.33 -16.26 -6.17
N ALA A 45 16.34 -17.33 -6.96
CA ALA A 45 15.80 -18.64 -6.54
C ALA A 45 16.45 -19.17 -5.25
N GLY A 46 17.74 -18.88 -5.02
CA GLY A 46 18.47 -19.32 -3.83
C GLY A 46 18.02 -18.66 -2.52
N ARG A 47 17.22 -17.58 -2.57
CA ARG A 47 16.67 -16.92 -1.37
C ARG A 47 15.31 -17.48 -0.94
N ILE A 48 14.74 -18.38 -1.73
CA ILE A 48 13.47 -19.01 -1.40
C ILE A 48 13.71 -20.00 -0.26
N ASN A 49 13.06 -19.75 0.88
CA ASN A 49 12.99 -20.73 1.95
C ASN A 49 11.96 -21.82 1.59
N SER A 50 12.35 -22.75 0.72
CA SER A 50 11.44 -23.79 0.21
C SER A 50 10.83 -24.65 1.32
N ALA A 51 11.60 -24.94 2.37
CA ALA A 51 11.12 -25.73 3.51
C ALA A 51 9.94 -25.05 4.22
N ARG A 52 10.01 -23.73 4.44
CA ARG A 52 8.92 -22.97 5.09
C ARG A 52 7.84 -22.52 4.12
N ALA A 53 8.15 -22.40 2.82
CA ALA A 53 7.15 -22.15 1.80
C ALA A 53 6.09 -23.26 1.77
N VAL A 54 6.48 -24.51 2.03
CA VAL A 54 5.53 -25.64 2.16
C VAL A 54 4.51 -25.40 3.28
N ASP A 55 4.92 -24.86 4.42
CA ASP A 55 4.00 -24.56 5.53
C ASP A 55 2.94 -23.52 5.12
N VAL A 56 3.36 -22.48 4.39
CA VAL A 56 2.45 -21.43 3.88
C VAL A 56 1.50 -22.00 2.82
N LEU A 57 2.04 -22.80 1.88
CA LEU A 57 1.25 -23.43 0.82
C LEU A 57 0.25 -24.44 1.39
N ALA A 58 0.60 -25.19 2.42
CA ALA A 58 -0.31 -26.13 3.07
C ALA A 58 -1.52 -25.43 3.70
N VAL A 59 -1.32 -24.25 4.31
CA VAL A 59 -2.42 -23.43 4.83
C VAL A 59 -3.29 -22.91 3.70
N ALA A 60 -2.68 -22.38 2.63
CA ALA A 60 -3.43 -21.90 1.47
C ALA A 60 -4.25 -23.02 0.81
N ASP A 61 -3.65 -24.20 0.62
CA ASP A 61 -4.29 -25.39 0.08
C ASP A 61 -5.48 -25.83 0.94
N SER A 62 -5.31 -25.92 2.26
CA SER A 62 -6.39 -26.27 3.18
C SER A 62 -7.56 -25.29 3.11
N ILE A 63 -7.29 -23.98 3.00
CA ILE A 63 -8.32 -22.97 2.83
C ILE A 63 -9.02 -23.15 1.48
N LEU A 64 -8.27 -23.27 0.38
CA LEU A 64 -8.84 -23.46 -0.96
C LEU A 64 -9.67 -24.73 -1.07
N ALA A 65 -9.21 -25.84 -0.51
CA ALA A 65 -9.94 -27.10 -0.47
C ALA A 65 -11.27 -26.95 0.29
N THR A 66 -11.24 -26.26 1.44
CA THR A 66 -12.46 -25.95 2.21
C THR A 66 -13.44 -25.13 1.39
N LEU A 67 -12.98 -24.05 0.76
CA LEU A 67 -13.83 -23.16 -0.05
C LEU A 67 -14.39 -23.84 -1.31
N TRP A 68 -13.63 -24.77 -1.89
CA TRP A 68 -14.05 -25.54 -3.06
C TRP A 68 -15.16 -26.53 -2.73
N SER A 69 -15.02 -27.23 -1.60
CA SER A 69 -15.98 -28.22 -1.13
C SER A 69 -17.22 -27.63 -0.50
N ASP A 70 -17.18 -26.37 -0.05
CA ASP A 70 -18.32 -25.69 0.55
C ASP A 70 -19.43 -25.42 -0.49
N PRO A 71 -20.63 -26.03 -0.35
CA PRO A 71 -21.72 -25.84 -1.29
C PRO A 71 -22.30 -24.42 -1.25
N GLU A 72 -22.16 -23.67 -0.15
CA GLU A 72 -22.68 -22.31 -0.03
C GLU A 72 -21.83 -21.29 -0.81
N ARG A 73 -20.57 -21.64 -1.12
CA ARG A 73 -19.54 -20.78 -1.74
C ARG A 73 -19.25 -19.52 -0.91
N ILE A 74 -18.08 -18.93 -1.14
CA ILE A 74 -17.75 -17.65 -0.50
C ILE A 74 -18.65 -16.53 -1.02
N ALA A 75 -19.23 -15.75 -0.10
CA ALA A 75 -20.04 -14.59 -0.43
C ALA A 75 -19.19 -13.33 -0.59
N TYR A 76 -19.60 -12.44 -1.49
CA TYR A 76 -19.00 -11.11 -1.58
C TYR A 76 -19.37 -10.30 -0.33
N LYS A 77 -18.36 -9.84 0.41
CA LYS A 77 -18.54 -8.97 1.57
C LYS A 77 -18.12 -7.54 1.21
N PRO A 78 -19.04 -6.57 1.11
CA PRO A 78 -18.66 -5.18 0.93
C PRO A 78 -17.93 -4.67 2.17
N LEU A 79 -17.00 -3.73 1.98
CA LEU A 79 -16.46 -2.97 3.11
C LEU A 79 -17.63 -2.28 3.83
N GLY A 80 -17.58 -2.28 5.17
CA GLY A 80 -18.60 -1.63 5.99
C GLY A 80 -18.82 -0.16 5.59
N ARG A 81 -20.04 0.35 5.78
CA ARG A 81 -20.34 1.77 5.52
C ARG A 81 -19.57 2.63 6.52
N GLY A 82 -18.52 3.28 6.03
CA GLY A 82 -17.72 4.30 6.72
C GLY A 82 -16.92 5.10 5.69
N ALA A 83 -16.05 6.01 6.16
CA ALA A 83 -15.15 6.84 5.34
C ALA A 83 -14.39 6.04 4.26
N GLY A 84 -14.16 4.74 4.50
CA GLY A 84 -13.56 3.81 3.55
C GLY A 84 -14.28 3.68 2.21
N ARG A 85 -15.60 3.90 2.10
CA ARG A 85 -16.30 3.79 0.80
C ARG A 85 -16.09 5.03 -0.11
N ARG A 86 -16.03 6.23 0.47
CA ARG A 86 -15.72 7.47 -0.29
C ARG A 86 -14.22 7.56 -0.63
N ALA A 87 -13.36 7.05 0.25
CA ALA A 87 -11.93 6.86 -0.05
C ALA A 87 -11.67 5.74 -1.07
N MET A 88 -12.56 4.74 -1.17
CA MET A 88 -12.46 3.59 -2.09
C MET A 88 -12.96 3.89 -3.51
N GLU A 89 -14.05 4.67 -3.68
CA GLU A 89 -14.55 5.05 -5.01
C GLU A 89 -13.56 5.97 -5.75
N ALA A 90 -12.68 6.65 -5.01
CA ALA A 90 -11.44 7.21 -5.54
C ALA A 90 -10.33 6.14 -5.51
N TYR A 91 -10.23 5.34 -6.58
CA TYR A 91 -8.86 5.06 -7.04
C TYR A 91 -8.21 6.42 -7.20
N ALA A 92 -7.18 6.74 -6.43
CA ALA A 92 -6.59 8.06 -6.46
C ALA A 92 -6.17 8.40 -7.88
N GLU A 93 -6.93 9.29 -8.52
CA GLU A 93 -6.44 9.95 -9.70
C GLU A 93 -5.19 10.75 -9.34
N ALA A 94 -5.11 11.26 -8.10
CA ALA A 94 -3.95 11.96 -7.61
C ALA A 94 -2.72 11.04 -7.42
N TYR A 95 -1.59 11.54 -7.88
CA TYR A 95 -0.29 10.91 -7.84
C TYR A 95 0.73 11.92 -7.34
N ILE A 96 1.49 11.53 -6.32
CA ILE A 96 2.57 12.33 -5.72
C ILE A 96 3.95 11.93 -6.24
N GLY A 97 4.15 10.69 -6.72
CA GLY A 97 5.43 10.24 -7.27
C GLY A 97 6.50 9.84 -6.27
N ILE A 98 6.09 9.24 -5.14
CA ILE A 98 7.01 8.58 -4.21
C ILE A 98 6.72 7.08 -4.13
N VAL A 99 7.74 6.33 -3.74
CA VAL A 99 7.63 4.97 -3.20
C VAL A 99 7.92 5.06 -1.70
N PRO A 100 6.95 4.78 -0.82
CA PRO A 100 7.19 4.77 0.61
C PRO A 100 8.03 3.56 1.04
N GLU A 101 8.88 3.75 2.06
CA GLU A 101 9.56 2.67 2.78
C GLU A 101 8.55 2.00 3.72
N LEU A 102 7.96 0.89 3.26
CA LEU A 102 6.86 0.20 3.95
C LEU A 102 7.29 -0.45 5.27
N LEU A 103 8.59 -0.63 5.48
CA LEU A 103 9.16 -1.26 6.69
C LEU A 103 9.82 -0.25 7.62
N SER A 104 9.65 1.05 7.37
CA SER A 104 10.21 2.08 8.24
C SER A 104 9.51 2.04 9.60
N GLU A 105 10.31 2.05 10.67
CA GLU A 105 9.83 2.23 12.05
C GLU A 105 9.81 3.71 12.47
N ARG A 106 10.17 4.63 11.55
CA ARG A 106 10.19 6.07 11.83
C ARG A 106 8.76 6.61 11.80
N ALA A 107 8.40 7.43 12.78
CA ALA A 107 7.14 8.16 12.76
C ALA A 107 7.06 9.05 11.50
N GLY A 108 5.97 8.88 10.75
CA GLY A 108 5.74 9.49 9.45
C GLY A 108 5.84 8.51 8.29
N CYS A 109 6.01 9.06 7.08
CA CYS A 109 6.21 8.27 5.87
C CYS A 109 7.61 8.53 5.31
N GLU A 110 8.50 7.56 5.47
CA GLU A 110 9.83 7.59 4.86
C GLU A 110 9.74 7.32 3.36
N VAL A 111 10.42 8.14 2.57
CA VAL A 111 10.50 8.03 1.12
C VAL A 111 11.64 7.09 0.77
N ALA A 112 11.33 5.89 0.27
CA ALA A 112 12.32 4.96 -0.24
C ALA A 112 12.87 5.45 -1.59
N GLU A 113 11.97 5.81 -2.50
CA GLU A 113 12.32 6.28 -3.84
C GLU A 113 11.43 7.44 -4.28
N VAL A 114 11.95 8.24 -5.20
CA VAL A 114 11.21 9.31 -5.87
C VAL A 114 11.18 8.99 -7.35
N ALA A 115 9.97 9.02 -7.94
CA ALA A 115 9.78 8.69 -9.34
C ALA A 115 10.40 9.76 -10.25
N PRO A 116 11.28 9.39 -11.20
CA PRO A 116 11.89 10.34 -12.13
C PRO A 116 10.85 11.08 -12.97
N GLY A 117 11.00 12.40 -13.09
CA GLY A 117 10.06 13.31 -13.74
C GLY A 117 8.71 13.47 -13.03
N GLY A 118 8.54 12.83 -11.87
CA GLY A 118 7.31 12.84 -11.08
C GLY A 118 7.11 14.12 -10.27
N PRO A 119 5.93 14.29 -9.64
CA PRO A 119 5.60 15.50 -8.88
C PRO A 119 6.53 15.73 -7.69
N ALA A 120 6.82 14.68 -6.92
CA ALA A 120 7.74 14.72 -5.80
C ALA A 120 9.16 15.14 -6.21
N GLU A 121 9.67 14.64 -7.34
CA GLU A 121 10.99 15.05 -7.84
C GLU A 121 10.99 16.54 -8.22
N LYS A 122 9.96 17.00 -8.93
CA LYS A 122 9.81 18.40 -9.33
C LYS A 122 9.72 19.36 -8.14
N ALA A 123 9.11 18.91 -7.05
CA ALA A 123 9.04 19.62 -5.79
C ALA A 123 10.34 19.52 -4.95
N GLY A 124 11.30 18.69 -5.36
CA GLY A 124 12.59 18.53 -4.69
C GLY A 124 12.58 17.58 -3.49
N LEU A 125 11.59 16.70 -3.38
CA LEU A 125 11.64 15.54 -2.47
C LEU A 125 12.77 14.59 -2.89
N LYS A 126 13.32 13.86 -1.91
CA LYS A 126 14.44 12.95 -2.10
C LYS A 126 14.22 11.66 -1.31
N ALA A 127 14.86 10.57 -1.75
CA ALA A 127 14.96 9.36 -0.94
C ALA A 127 15.59 9.67 0.44
N GLY A 128 15.06 9.06 1.50
CA GLY A 128 15.44 9.27 2.89
C GLY A 128 14.72 10.45 3.59
N ASP A 129 13.94 11.24 2.85
CA ASP A 129 13.00 12.19 3.44
C ASP A 129 11.93 11.46 4.25
N VAL A 130 11.48 12.06 5.35
CA VAL A 130 10.30 11.59 6.08
C VAL A 130 9.24 12.66 6.08
N ILE A 131 8.13 12.38 5.43
CA ILE A 131 6.95 13.25 5.42
C ILE A 131 6.25 13.07 6.77
N VAL A 132 6.11 14.16 7.51
CA VAL A 132 5.53 14.18 8.86
C VAL A 132 4.28 15.05 8.96
N ALA A 133 3.96 15.84 7.94
CA ALA A 133 2.67 16.52 7.86
C ALA A 133 2.24 16.76 6.40
N TRP A 134 0.92 16.86 6.21
CA TRP A 134 0.23 17.13 4.96
C TRP A 134 -0.81 18.24 5.19
N ASP A 135 -0.67 19.39 4.55
CA ASP A 135 -1.54 20.56 4.73
C ASP A 135 -1.78 20.91 6.22
N GLY A 136 -0.71 20.84 7.01
CA GLY A 136 -0.72 21.09 8.45
C GLY A 136 -1.34 19.97 9.31
N GLN A 137 -1.81 18.88 8.73
CA GLN A 137 -2.22 17.67 9.46
C GLN A 137 -1.03 16.75 9.65
N ASP A 138 -0.81 16.26 10.86
CA ASP A 138 0.28 15.33 11.14
C ASP A 138 0.08 14.00 10.41
N ILE A 139 1.19 13.44 9.95
CA ILE A 139 1.27 12.13 9.30
C ILE A 139 2.18 11.28 10.17
N GLU A 140 1.64 10.20 10.74
CA GLU A 140 2.37 9.29 11.61
C GLU A 140 2.73 7.98 10.89
N SER A 141 2.09 7.68 9.77
CA SER A 141 2.26 6.43 9.04
C SER A 141 2.17 6.56 7.52
N VAL A 142 2.71 5.56 6.81
CA VAL A 142 2.52 5.41 5.36
C VAL A 142 1.03 5.33 5.03
N ALA A 143 0.23 4.61 5.82
CA ALA A 143 -1.19 4.43 5.58
C ALA A 143 -1.95 5.77 5.59
N GLU A 144 -1.65 6.64 6.56
CA GLU A 144 -2.22 7.99 6.63
C GLU A 144 -1.80 8.86 5.46
N LEU A 145 -0.52 8.84 5.07
CA LEU A 145 -0.07 9.57 3.89
C LEU A 145 -0.82 9.09 2.64
N MET A 146 -0.95 7.78 2.47
CA MET A 146 -1.68 7.24 1.33
C MET A 146 -3.13 7.71 1.36
N VAL A 147 -3.81 7.70 2.50
CA VAL A 147 -5.18 8.26 2.61
C VAL A 147 -5.21 9.74 2.19
N ALA A 148 -4.25 10.55 2.64
CA ALA A 148 -4.16 11.96 2.26
C ALA A 148 -3.97 12.15 0.75
N VAL A 149 -3.03 11.42 0.14
CA VAL A 149 -2.81 11.42 -1.32
C VAL A 149 -4.08 11.00 -2.06
N HIS A 150 -4.78 9.97 -1.58
CA HIS A 150 -6.01 9.47 -2.22
C HIS A 150 -7.19 10.44 -2.09
N GLY A 151 -7.22 11.27 -1.05
CA GLY A 151 -8.20 12.35 -0.89
C GLY A 151 -7.92 13.58 -1.77
N GLY A 152 -6.71 13.70 -2.31
CA GLY A 152 -6.30 14.81 -3.16
C GLY A 152 -6.83 14.74 -4.59
N LYS A 153 -6.68 15.84 -5.33
CA LYS A 153 -7.04 15.93 -6.76
C LYS A 153 -5.82 16.21 -7.63
N PRO A 154 -5.77 15.71 -8.88
CA PRO A 154 -4.80 16.18 -9.86
C PRO A 154 -4.85 17.71 -10.00
N GLY A 155 -3.69 18.36 -10.00
CA GLY A 155 -3.53 19.81 -10.02
C GLY A 155 -3.63 20.48 -8.65
N GLN A 156 -4.00 19.75 -7.59
CA GLN A 156 -4.00 20.29 -6.24
C GLN A 156 -2.56 20.46 -5.74
N GLU A 157 -2.27 21.64 -5.23
CA GLU A 157 -1.05 21.93 -4.49
C GLU A 157 -1.24 21.55 -3.02
N VAL A 158 -0.24 20.89 -2.44
CA VAL A 158 -0.25 20.44 -1.05
C VAL A 158 1.06 20.80 -0.37
N ALA A 159 0.98 21.31 0.85
CA ALA A 159 2.14 21.67 1.66
C ALA A 159 2.57 20.46 2.51
N LEU A 160 3.80 20.01 2.32
CA LEU A 160 4.39 18.92 3.09
C LEU A 160 5.38 19.45 4.11
N LYS A 161 5.34 18.90 5.32
CA LYS A 161 6.44 19.05 6.28
C LYS A 161 7.31 17.81 6.23
N VAL A 162 8.60 18.00 5.99
CA VAL A 162 9.55 16.92 5.70
C VAL A 162 10.76 16.99 6.61
N ARG A 163 11.15 15.86 7.20
CA ARG A 163 12.42 15.71 7.92
C ARG A 163 13.48 15.17 6.98
N ARG A 164 14.51 15.98 6.70
CA ARG A 164 15.68 15.61 5.89
C ARG A 164 16.93 15.67 6.76
N GLY A 165 17.38 14.51 7.24
CA GLY A 165 18.42 14.42 8.25
C GLY A 165 18.00 15.12 9.55
N ARG A 166 18.72 16.17 9.94
CA ARG A 166 18.42 16.99 11.14
C ARG A 166 17.54 18.21 10.87
N LYS A 167 17.23 18.50 9.59
CA LYS A 167 16.44 19.66 9.20
C LYS A 167 14.98 19.29 9.00
N THR A 168 14.11 20.24 9.27
CA THR A 168 12.72 20.22 8.84
C THR A 168 12.57 21.21 7.70
N LEU A 169 11.92 20.78 6.63
CA LEU A 169 11.67 21.54 5.41
C LEU A 169 10.17 21.59 5.17
N GLU A 170 9.70 22.67 4.58
CA GLU A 170 8.37 22.76 3.98
C GLU A 170 8.54 22.65 2.47
N ILE A 171 7.76 21.76 1.85
CA ILE A 171 7.84 21.48 0.41
C ILE A 171 6.42 21.48 -0.15
N GLU A 172 6.15 22.36 -1.09
CA GLU A 172 4.90 22.37 -1.85
C GLU A 172 4.98 21.39 -3.02
N VAL A 173 3.99 20.51 -3.14
CA VAL A 173 3.91 19.52 -4.21
C VAL A 173 2.60 19.68 -4.95
N VAL A 174 2.65 19.76 -6.28
CA VAL A 174 1.45 19.76 -7.12
C VAL A 174 1.14 18.32 -7.55
N LEU A 175 0.07 17.74 -7.01
CA LEU A 175 -0.38 16.40 -7.36
C LEU A 175 -0.70 16.31 -8.86
N THR A 176 -0.41 15.17 -9.48
CA THR A 176 -0.74 14.96 -10.91
C THR A 176 -1.69 13.79 -11.08
N LYS A 177 -2.20 13.60 -12.29
CA LYS A 177 -2.98 12.41 -12.60
C LYS A 177 -2.05 11.20 -12.69
N ARG A 178 -2.37 10.11 -11.98
CA ARG A 178 -1.70 8.82 -12.13
C ARG A 178 -1.85 8.40 -13.58
N LYS A 179 -0.75 8.36 -14.33
CA LYS A 179 -0.75 7.76 -15.67
C LYS A 179 -1.09 6.28 -15.48
N GLY A 180 -2.20 5.83 -16.08
CA GLY A 180 -2.48 4.40 -16.18
C GLY A 180 -1.35 3.76 -16.96
N GLY A 181 -0.73 2.73 -16.39
CA GLY A 181 0.09 1.79 -17.15
C GLY A 181 -0.78 0.92 -18.02
#